data_AF-A0A966LWU9-F1
#
_entry.id   AF-A0A966LWU9-F1
#
_cell.length_a   1.000
_cell.length_b   1.000
_cell.length_c   1.000
_cell.angle_alpha   90.00
_cell.angle_beta   90.00
_cell.angle_gamma   90.00
#
_symmetry.space_group_name_H-M   'P 1'
#
loop_
_entity.id
_entity.type
_entity.pdbx_description
1 polymer ?
#
loop_
_entity_poly.entity_id
_entity_poly.type
_entity_poly.pdbx_seq_one_letter_code
_entity_poly.pdbx_strand_id
1 'polypeptide(L)'
;MIEDKKKIFFGRSKSRALSKSKKFFYDNHKKDFLVNFEEIKLVKNKDFVLEIGFGLGENLLFQASTYSKDHFIGVDPFINGVANVVQKAKELNLNNISILDIPVQKVIDSFLDNFFSKVFVLFPDPWMKNKQKKRRLLNYLFLEKILKKMKIKSTLIFITDDQDYFNYVVKEISLLKKKTDAFEYSLTNKHPIVDTKYSNKANKLKKDIYFLNLDKLKNVA
;
A
#
# COMPACT_ATOMS: atom_id res chain seq x y z
N MET A 1 2.82 -36.72 -3.82
CA MET A 1 3.58 -35.59 -4.39
C MET A 1 2.75 -34.32 -4.23
N ILE A 2 3.01 -33.56 -3.18
CA ILE A 2 2.33 -32.28 -2.94
C ILE A 2 3.20 -31.22 -3.63
N GLU A 3 2.73 -30.69 -4.74
CA GLU A 3 3.41 -29.58 -5.42
C GLU A 3 3.55 -28.40 -4.45
N ASP A 4 4.80 -28.02 -4.22
CA ASP A 4 5.21 -26.79 -3.55
C ASP A 4 4.59 -25.60 -4.28
N LYS A 5 3.46 -25.10 -3.77
CA LYS A 5 2.89 -23.80 -4.17
C LYS A 5 3.92 -22.73 -3.87
N LYS A 6 4.81 -22.43 -4.82
CA LYS A 6 5.73 -21.28 -4.77
C LYS A 6 4.91 -20.02 -4.46
N LYS A 7 4.97 -19.59 -3.20
CA LYS A 7 4.28 -18.40 -2.67
C LYS A 7 4.54 -17.23 -3.60
N ILE A 8 3.49 -16.71 -4.22
CA ILE A 8 3.60 -15.60 -5.16
C ILE A 8 3.94 -14.34 -4.34
N PHE A 9 5.13 -13.78 -4.59
CA PHE A 9 5.59 -12.53 -4.01
C PHE A 9 5.33 -11.41 -5.02
N PHE A 10 4.63 -10.36 -4.59
CA PHE A 10 4.07 -9.34 -5.48
C PHE A 10 4.91 -8.06 -5.56
N GLY A 11 6.02 -7.95 -4.81
CA GLY A 11 6.88 -6.75 -4.76
C GLY A 11 8.38 -6.99 -4.95
N ARG A 12 9.21 -6.05 -4.48
CA ARG A 12 10.67 -6.19 -4.36
C ARG A 12 11.09 -6.76 -2.98
N SER A 13 11.65 -7.97 -2.96
CA SER A 13 12.22 -8.60 -1.75
C SER A 13 13.73 -8.47 -1.64
N LYS A 14 14.43 -8.29 -2.78
CA LYS A 14 15.89 -8.23 -2.81
C LYS A 14 16.34 -6.78 -2.67
N SER A 15 17.05 -6.49 -1.58
CA SER A 15 17.75 -5.23 -1.38
C SER A 15 19.25 -5.47 -1.18
N ARG A 16 20.06 -4.43 -1.39
CA ARG A 16 21.43 -4.40 -0.85
C ARG A 16 21.32 -4.40 0.67
N ALA A 17 22.26 -5.06 1.34
CA ALA A 17 22.37 -5.00 2.80
C ALA A 17 22.40 -3.54 3.28
N LEU A 18 21.81 -3.31 4.46
CA LEU A 18 21.88 -2.01 5.12
C LEU A 18 23.34 -1.66 5.45
N SER A 19 23.70 -0.37 5.37
CA SER A 19 24.98 0.09 5.90
C SER A 19 25.06 -0.18 7.41
N LYS A 20 26.27 -0.29 7.96
CA LYS A 20 26.47 -0.54 9.40
C LYS A 20 25.73 0.48 10.27
N SER A 21 25.83 1.77 9.94
CA SER A 21 25.14 2.85 10.64
C SER A 21 23.62 2.74 10.57
N LYS A 22 23.07 2.48 9.37
CA LYS A 22 21.63 2.36 9.17
C LYS A 22 21.06 1.12 9.87
N LYS A 23 21.80 0.00 9.85
CA LYS A 23 21.43 -1.21 10.58
C LYS A 23 21.40 -0.95 12.09
N PHE A 24 22.45 -0.31 12.63
CA PHE A 24 22.51 0.04 14.05
C PHE A 24 21.33 0.92 14.48
N PHE A 25 21.04 1.97 13.72
CA PHE A 25 19.86 2.81 13.98
C PHE A 25 18.56 2.00 13.93
N TYR A 26 18.38 1.21 12.86
CA TYR A 26 17.18 0.39 12.69
C TYR A 26 16.98 -0.59 13.86
N ASP A 27 18.02 -1.31 14.26
CA ASP A 27 17.91 -2.30 15.35
C ASP A 27 17.54 -1.67 16.69
N ASN A 28 17.98 -0.43 16.95
CA ASN A 28 17.66 0.31 18.17
C ASN A 28 16.25 0.93 18.19
N HIS A 29 15.69 1.25 17.02
CA HIS A 29 14.43 2.01 16.93
C HIS A 29 13.26 1.26 16.28
N LYS A 30 13.49 0.07 15.70
CA LYS A 30 12.43 -0.68 14.99
C LYS A 30 11.22 -0.98 15.87
N LYS A 31 11.40 -1.25 17.18
CA LYS A 31 10.30 -1.55 18.10
C LYS A 31 9.35 -0.37 18.34
N ASP A 32 9.79 0.85 18.04
CA ASP A 32 8.95 2.05 18.17
C ASP A 32 7.86 2.11 17.09
N PHE A 33 8.05 1.39 15.97
CA PHE A 33 7.18 1.49 14.78
C PHE A 33 6.73 0.16 14.21
N LEU A 34 7.56 -0.89 14.29
CA LEU A 34 7.19 -2.22 13.84
C LEU A 34 6.34 -2.88 14.91
N VAL A 35 5.11 -3.18 14.53
CA VAL A 35 4.09 -3.75 15.40
C VAL A 35 3.54 -5.02 14.77
N ASN A 36 2.89 -5.85 15.56
CA ASN A 36 2.04 -6.91 15.02
C ASN A 36 0.59 -6.43 14.86
N PHE A 37 -0.25 -7.25 14.24
CA PHE A 37 -1.64 -6.88 13.99
C PHE A 37 -2.48 -6.72 15.27
N GLU A 38 -2.21 -7.48 16.32
CA GLU A 38 -2.94 -7.34 17.59
C GLU A 38 -2.65 -5.99 18.26
N GLU A 39 -1.41 -5.49 18.17
CA GLU A 39 -1.05 -4.17 18.66
C GLU A 39 -1.79 -3.05 17.89
N ILE A 40 -1.98 -3.20 16.58
CA ILE A 40 -2.75 -2.24 15.77
C ILE A 40 -4.20 -2.13 16.27
N LYS A 41 -4.84 -3.24 16.67
CA LYS A 41 -6.22 -3.23 17.19
C LYS A 41 -6.36 -2.47 18.51
N LEU A 42 -5.28 -2.29 19.26
CA LEU A 42 -5.30 -1.59 20.54
C LEU A 42 -5.40 -0.06 20.35
N VAL A 43 -5.07 0.45 19.17
CA VAL A 43 -5.22 1.87 18.83
C VAL A 43 -6.72 2.18 18.73
N LYS A 44 -7.20 3.05 19.63
CA LYS A 44 -8.61 3.46 19.69
C LYS A 44 -8.80 4.90 19.20
N ASN A 45 -10.02 5.22 18.77
CA ASN A 45 -10.45 6.59 18.42
C ASN A 45 -9.62 7.23 17.31
N LYS A 46 -9.21 6.43 16.33
CA LYS A 46 -8.44 6.86 15.15
C LYS A 46 -9.08 6.30 13.89
N ASP A 47 -8.98 7.06 12.81
CA ASP A 47 -9.21 6.55 11.46
C ASP A 47 -7.91 5.94 10.93
N PHE A 48 -8.01 4.75 10.33
CA PHE A 48 -6.86 4.00 9.87
C PHE A 48 -6.64 4.17 8.38
N VAL A 49 -5.47 4.65 8.00
CA VAL A 49 -5.06 4.84 6.61
C VAL A 49 -3.99 3.81 6.26
N LEU A 50 -4.22 3.04 5.20
CA LEU A 50 -3.29 2.00 4.74
C LEU A 50 -2.46 2.50 3.56
N GLU A 51 -1.15 2.29 3.59
CA GLU A 51 -0.30 2.37 2.40
C GLU A 51 0.38 1.03 2.12
N ILE A 52 0.09 0.45 0.96
CA ILE A 52 0.62 -0.84 0.53
C ILE A 52 1.78 -0.62 -0.43
N GLY A 53 2.93 -1.20 -0.11
CA GLY A 53 4.12 -1.05 -0.94
C GLY A 53 4.69 0.36 -0.86
N PHE A 54 4.81 0.92 0.35
CA PHE A 54 5.22 2.30 0.59
C PHE A 54 6.64 2.62 0.08
N GLY A 55 7.46 1.62 -0.27
CA GLY A 55 8.78 1.84 -0.82
C GLY A 55 9.71 2.53 0.17
N LEU A 56 10.15 3.76 -0.12
CA LEU A 56 10.95 4.55 0.84
C LEU A 56 10.07 5.35 1.81
N GLY A 57 8.75 5.28 1.66
CA GLY A 57 7.74 5.84 2.56
C GLY A 57 7.54 7.33 2.45
N GLU A 58 7.89 7.95 1.31
CA GLU A 58 7.72 9.40 1.13
C GLU A 58 6.28 9.85 1.37
N ASN A 59 5.29 9.18 0.75
CA ASN A 59 3.89 9.50 0.97
C ASN A 59 3.45 9.14 2.39
N LEU A 60 3.79 7.95 2.88
CA LEU A 60 3.42 7.50 4.22
C LEU A 60 3.85 8.50 5.31
N LEU A 61 5.11 8.94 5.28
CA LEU A 61 5.67 9.91 6.23
C LEU A 61 5.02 11.29 6.07
N PHE A 62 4.79 11.74 4.84
CA PHE A 62 4.12 13.02 4.57
C PHE A 62 2.70 13.03 5.12
N GLN A 63 1.92 11.98 4.84
CA GLN A 63 0.55 11.87 5.33
C GLN A 63 0.50 11.80 6.85
N ALA A 64 1.35 10.98 7.48
CA ALA A 64 1.43 10.88 8.94
C ALA A 64 1.81 12.20 9.62
N SER A 65 2.73 12.95 9.03
CA SER A 65 3.14 14.28 9.52
C SER A 65 2.03 15.33 9.36
N THR A 66 1.24 15.22 8.30
CA THR A 66 0.20 16.21 7.95
C THR A 66 -1.10 15.98 8.73
N TYR A 67 -1.48 14.71 8.92
CA TYR A 67 -2.79 14.33 9.48
C TYR A 67 -2.63 13.58 10.81
N SER A 68 -2.25 14.29 11.87
CA SER A 68 -2.02 13.72 13.22
C SER A 68 -3.25 13.06 13.87
N LYS A 69 -4.45 13.35 13.36
CA LYS A 69 -5.70 12.74 13.81
C LYS A 69 -5.88 11.30 13.31
N ASP A 70 -5.26 10.95 12.19
CA ASP A 70 -5.33 9.61 11.61
C ASP A 70 -4.16 8.75 12.11
N HIS A 71 -4.33 7.43 12.03
CA HIS A 71 -3.28 6.46 12.28
C HIS A 71 -2.89 5.76 10.98
N PHE A 72 -1.62 5.80 10.63
CA PHE A 72 -1.09 5.33 9.35
C PHE A 72 -0.46 3.95 9.50
N ILE A 73 -0.84 3.03 8.62
CA ILE A 73 -0.32 1.67 8.59
C ILE A 73 0.42 1.49 7.27
N GLY A 74 1.75 1.34 7.34
CA GLY A 74 2.58 1.01 6.19
C GLY A 74 2.83 -0.49 6.11
N VAL A 75 2.59 -1.10 4.94
CA VAL A 75 2.87 -2.53 4.72
C VAL A 75 3.82 -2.70 3.53
N ASP A 76 5.06 -3.10 3.79
CA ASP A 76 6.06 -3.34 2.74
C ASP A 76 7.15 -4.33 3.20
N PRO A 77 7.44 -5.40 2.43
CA PRO A 77 8.53 -6.33 2.73
C PRO A 77 9.95 -5.79 2.40
N PHE A 78 10.08 -4.59 1.84
CA PHE A 78 11.36 -4.01 1.43
C PHE A 78 12.13 -3.42 2.62
N ILE A 79 13.05 -4.19 3.20
CA ILE A 79 13.79 -3.80 4.42
C ILE A 79 14.50 -2.44 4.35
N ASN A 80 15.04 -2.04 3.19
CA ASN A 80 15.69 -0.73 3.06
C ASN A 80 14.69 0.43 3.14
N GLY A 81 13.45 0.16 2.68
CA GLY A 81 12.31 1.04 2.82
C GLY A 81 11.83 1.15 4.25
N VAL A 82 11.58 0.00 4.88
CA VAL A 82 11.21 -0.10 6.31
C VAL A 82 12.21 0.66 7.19
N ALA A 83 13.51 0.39 7.04
CA ALA A 83 14.55 1.08 7.80
C ALA A 83 14.61 2.59 7.51
N ASN A 84 14.24 3.03 6.30
CA ASN A 84 14.13 4.45 5.98
C ASN A 84 12.96 5.12 6.70
N VAL A 85 11.80 4.45 6.74
CA VAL A 85 10.62 4.95 7.44
C VAL A 85 10.86 5.00 8.94
N VAL A 86 11.44 3.96 9.55
CA VAL A 86 11.81 3.97 10.98
C VAL A 86 12.70 5.17 11.31
N GLN A 87 13.72 5.41 10.49
CA GLN A 87 14.62 6.54 10.69
C GLN A 87 13.89 7.88 10.62
N LYS A 88 13.18 8.13 9.52
CA LYS A 88 12.52 9.42 9.31
C LYS A 88 11.35 9.65 10.26
N ALA A 89 10.58 8.62 10.60
CA ALA A 89 9.50 8.73 11.58
C ALA A 89 10.04 9.09 12.97
N LYS A 90 11.22 8.57 13.35
CA LYS A 90 11.90 8.95 14.59
C LYS A 90 12.38 10.39 14.54
N GLU A 91 13.02 10.81 13.45
CA GLU A 91 13.50 12.19 13.25
C GLU A 91 12.35 13.22 13.28
N LEU A 92 11.18 12.83 12.77
CA LEU A 92 9.96 13.64 12.75
C LEU A 92 9.09 13.51 14.01
N ASN A 93 9.51 12.71 15.00
CA ASN A 93 8.74 12.40 16.22
C ASN A 93 7.30 11.93 15.96
N LEU A 94 7.09 11.12 14.93
CA LEU A 94 5.76 10.59 14.60
C LEU A 94 5.36 9.50 15.60
N ASN A 95 4.12 9.58 16.10
CA ASN A 95 3.54 8.60 17.02
C ASN A 95 2.27 7.93 16.47
N ASN A 96 1.86 8.32 15.26
CA ASN A 96 0.65 7.87 14.58
C ASN A 96 0.95 7.00 13.36
N ILE A 97 2.04 6.23 13.42
CA ILE A 97 2.50 5.35 12.34
C ILE A 97 2.86 3.95 12.86
N SER A 98 2.40 2.94 12.16
CA SER A 98 2.68 1.52 12.42
C SER A 98 3.16 0.84 11.14
N ILE A 99 4.19 0.01 11.25
CA ILE A 99 4.83 -0.65 10.11
C ILE A 99 4.72 -2.16 10.24
N LEU A 100 4.31 -2.80 9.13
CA LEU A 100 4.31 -4.24 8.94
C LEU A 100 5.31 -4.58 7.83
N ASP A 101 6.43 -5.22 8.17
CA ASP A 101 7.53 -5.53 7.26
C ASP A 101 7.32 -6.85 6.48
N ILE A 102 6.06 -7.12 6.11
CA ILE A 102 5.62 -8.35 5.46
C ILE A 102 4.83 -8.06 4.18
N PRO A 103 4.70 -9.04 3.26
CA PRO A 103 3.80 -8.91 2.13
C PRO A 103 2.35 -8.73 2.59
N VAL A 104 1.64 -7.76 2.01
CA VAL A 104 0.25 -7.45 2.38
C VAL A 104 -0.69 -8.65 2.29
N GLN A 105 -0.43 -9.59 1.37
CA GLN A 105 -1.22 -10.81 1.21
C GLN A 105 -1.20 -11.71 2.45
N LYS A 106 -0.20 -11.57 3.32
CA LYS A 106 -0.09 -12.35 4.56
C LYS A 106 -0.87 -11.75 5.73
N VAL A 107 -1.31 -10.50 5.63
CA VAL A 107 -1.92 -9.77 6.75
C VAL A 107 -3.26 -9.14 6.42
N ILE A 108 -3.59 -8.97 5.13
CA ILE A 108 -4.84 -8.33 4.72
C ILE A 108 -6.08 -9.03 5.28
N ASP A 109 -6.05 -10.36 5.36
CA ASP A 109 -7.15 -11.17 5.89
C ASP A 109 -7.28 -11.06 7.42
N SER A 110 -6.23 -10.63 8.11
CA SER A 110 -6.26 -10.42 9.56
C SER A 110 -7.05 -9.16 9.92
N PHE A 111 -6.99 -8.11 9.09
CA PHE A 111 -7.74 -6.88 9.35
C PHE A 111 -9.24 -7.13 9.42
N LEU A 112 -9.91 -6.39 10.30
CA LEU A 112 -11.37 -6.40 10.39
C LEU A 112 -11.98 -5.82 9.11
N ASP A 113 -13.23 -6.18 8.83
CA ASP A 113 -13.99 -5.53 7.78
C ASP A 113 -14.32 -4.09 8.20
N ASN A 114 -14.46 -3.18 7.22
CA ASN A 114 -14.69 -1.76 7.47
C ASN A 114 -13.67 -1.10 8.41
N PHE A 115 -12.39 -1.46 8.26
CA PHE A 115 -11.30 -0.97 9.10
C PHE A 115 -10.64 0.29 8.55
N PHE A 116 -10.35 0.33 7.24
CA PHE A 116 -9.58 1.42 6.62
C PHE A 116 -10.45 2.56 6.11
N SER A 117 -10.15 3.80 6.52
CA SER A 117 -10.80 5.02 6.02
C SER A 117 -10.21 5.50 4.68
N LYS A 118 -9.01 5.03 4.32
CA LYS A 118 -8.33 5.31 3.05
C LYS A 118 -7.27 4.25 2.78
N VAL A 119 -7.06 3.94 1.50
CA VAL A 119 -6.02 2.99 1.05
C VAL A 119 -5.20 3.62 -0.06
N PHE A 120 -3.88 3.51 0.01
CA PHE A 120 -2.95 3.93 -1.02
C PHE A 120 -2.22 2.72 -1.61
N VAL A 121 -2.19 2.65 -2.94
CA VAL A 121 -1.36 1.72 -3.72
C VAL A 121 -0.63 2.52 -4.79
N LEU A 122 0.60 2.93 -4.49
CA LEU A 122 1.35 3.90 -5.31
C LEU A 122 2.51 3.23 -6.04
N PHE A 123 2.53 3.32 -7.37
CA PHE A 123 3.56 2.76 -8.24
C PHE A 123 3.90 1.27 -7.94
N PRO A 124 2.90 0.39 -7.80
CA PRO A 124 3.15 -1.03 -7.54
C PRO A 124 3.92 -1.68 -8.71
N ASP A 125 4.68 -2.74 -8.42
CA ASP A 125 5.47 -3.44 -9.44
C ASP A 125 4.58 -3.90 -10.62
N PRO A 126 4.86 -3.48 -11.87
CA PRO A 126 3.93 -3.68 -12.99
C PRO A 126 3.98 -5.08 -13.59
N TRP A 127 5.02 -5.86 -13.32
CA TRP A 127 5.22 -7.21 -13.84
C TRP A 127 4.99 -7.31 -15.35
N MET A 128 5.76 -6.54 -16.13
CA MET A 128 5.58 -6.31 -17.58
C MET A 128 5.49 -7.58 -18.44
N LYS A 129 6.10 -8.70 -18.02
CA LYS A 129 6.09 -9.95 -18.80
C LYS A 129 4.76 -10.68 -18.61
N ASN A 130 4.13 -11.15 -19.70
CA ASN A 130 2.83 -11.85 -19.67
C ASN A 130 2.73 -12.96 -18.62
N LYS A 131 3.76 -13.83 -18.52
CA LYS A 131 3.82 -14.93 -17.53
C LYS A 131 3.83 -14.45 -16.06
N GLN A 132 4.14 -13.18 -15.84
CA GLN A 132 4.27 -12.54 -14.52
C GLN A 132 3.06 -11.66 -14.17
N LYS A 133 2.15 -11.33 -15.11
CA LYS A 133 0.98 -10.48 -14.82
C LYS A 133 0.09 -11.02 -13.68
N LYS A 134 0.08 -12.33 -13.44
CA LYS A 134 -0.56 -12.98 -12.27
C LYS A 134 0.02 -12.55 -10.89
N ARG A 135 1.16 -11.85 -10.89
CA ARG A 135 1.81 -11.27 -9.71
C ARG A 135 1.46 -9.80 -9.49
N ARG A 136 0.53 -9.24 -10.28
CA ARG A 136 -0.01 -7.90 -10.04
C ARG A 136 -0.86 -7.92 -8.77
N LEU A 137 -0.60 -6.95 -7.89
CA LEU A 137 -1.27 -6.83 -6.60
C LEU A 137 -2.77 -6.61 -6.79
N LEU A 138 -3.15 -5.56 -7.53
CA LEU A 138 -4.54 -5.21 -7.85
C LEU A 138 -5.16 -6.13 -8.91
N ASN A 139 -5.20 -7.43 -8.63
CA ASN A 139 -6.05 -8.39 -9.33
C ASN A 139 -7.44 -8.45 -8.69
N TYR A 140 -8.39 -9.11 -9.37
CA TYR A 140 -9.77 -9.26 -8.95
C TYR A 140 -9.92 -9.72 -7.49
N LEU A 141 -9.21 -10.79 -7.08
CA LEU A 141 -9.32 -11.35 -5.73
C LEU A 141 -8.81 -10.38 -4.67
N PHE A 142 -7.74 -9.64 -4.97
CA PHE A 142 -7.23 -8.65 -4.04
C PHE A 142 -8.17 -7.44 -3.93
N LEU A 143 -8.74 -6.97 -5.05
CA LEU A 143 -9.72 -5.88 -5.09
C LEU A 143 -10.97 -6.24 -4.28
N GLU A 144 -11.47 -7.47 -4.41
CA GLU A 144 -12.59 -7.97 -3.63
C GLU A 144 -12.27 -7.95 -2.12
N LYS A 145 -11.09 -8.45 -1.73
CA LYS A 145 -10.65 -8.46 -0.34
C LYS A 145 -10.50 -7.06 0.24
N ILE A 146 -9.76 -6.16 -0.43
CA ILE A 146 -9.49 -4.83 0.11
C ILE A 146 -10.79 -4.02 0.24
N LEU A 147 -11.75 -4.19 -0.67
CA LEU A 147 -13.08 -3.58 -0.57
C LEU A 147 -13.84 -3.99 0.69
N LYS A 148 -13.73 -5.24 1.15
CA LYS A 148 -14.32 -5.66 2.43
C LYS A 148 -13.67 -4.95 3.62
N LYS A 149 -12.35 -4.73 3.56
CA LYS A 149 -11.57 -4.06 4.62
C LYS A 149 -11.73 -2.54 4.65
N MET A 150 -12.19 -1.92 3.57
CA MET A 150 -12.45 -0.49 3.46
C MET A 150 -13.74 -0.09 4.18
N LYS A 151 -13.79 1.07 4.85
CA LYS A 151 -15.02 1.66 5.39
C LYS A 151 -15.94 2.15 4.27
N ILE A 152 -17.24 2.26 4.52
CA ILE A 152 -18.15 3.00 3.63
C ILE A 152 -17.68 4.47 3.54
N LYS A 153 -17.77 5.07 2.35
CA LYS A 153 -17.24 6.41 2.01
C LYS A 153 -15.71 6.54 2.07
N SER A 154 -14.98 5.42 2.03
CA SER A 154 -13.52 5.43 1.88
C SER A 154 -13.10 5.27 0.42
N THR A 155 -11.87 5.71 0.14
CA THR A 155 -11.27 5.64 -1.21
C THR A 155 -10.00 4.82 -1.19
N LEU A 156 -9.86 3.92 -2.17
CA LEU A 156 -8.58 3.36 -2.58
C LEU A 156 -8.03 4.20 -3.72
N ILE A 157 -6.83 4.74 -3.51
CA ILE A 157 -6.09 5.56 -4.47
C ILE A 157 -5.02 4.67 -5.10
N PHE A 158 -5.14 4.46 -6.41
CA PHE A 158 -4.17 3.72 -7.22
C PHE A 158 -3.49 4.66 -8.20
N ILE A 159 -2.15 4.63 -8.22
CA ILE A 159 -1.32 5.45 -9.11
C ILE A 159 -0.25 4.59 -9.76
N THR A 160 -0.01 4.75 -11.06
CA THR A 160 1.02 4.01 -11.80
C THR A 160 1.56 4.81 -12.98
N ASP A 161 2.84 4.62 -13.34
CA ASP A 161 3.46 5.12 -14.58
C ASP A 161 3.48 4.06 -15.70
N ASP A 162 2.75 2.96 -15.52
CA ASP A 162 2.67 1.83 -16.44
C ASP A 162 1.24 1.67 -16.98
N GLN A 163 1.07 1.98 -18.27
CA GLN A 163 -0.22 1.96 -18.96
C GLN A 163 -0.83 0.55 -19.04
N ASP A 164 -0.03 -0.50 -19.22
CA ASP A 164 -0.52 -1.88 -19.28
C ASP A 164 -1.00 -2.36 -17.90
N TYR A 165 -0.37 -1.91 -16.82
CA TYR A 165 -0.87 -2.16 -15.47
C TYR A 165 -2.15 -1.36 -15.21
N PHE A 166 -2.19 -0.09 -15.60
CA PHE A 166 -3.42 0.71 -15.46
C PHE A 166 -4.62 0.06 -16.16
N ASN A 167 -4.46 -0.30 -17.44
CA ASN A 167 -5.50 -0.97 -18.23
C ASN A 167 -5.91 -2.32 -17.62
N TYR A 168 -4.95 -3.06 -17.06
CA TYR A 168 -5.23 -4.28 -16.34
C TYR A 168 -6.12 -4.04 -15.12
N VAL A 169 -5.80 -3.05 -14.27
CA VAL A 169 -6.61 -2.74 -13.08
C VAL A 169 -8.03 -2.29 -13.46
N VAL A 170 -8.17 -1.46 -14.50
CA VAL A 170 -9.49 -1.06 -15.02
C VAL A 170 -10.31 -2.29 -15.46
N LYS A 171 -9.68 -3.26 -16.13
CA LYS A 171 -10.33 -4.52 -16.50
C LYS A 171 -10.77 -5.32 -15.26
N GLU A 172 -9.90 -5.50 -14.27
CA GLU A 172 -10.23 -6.24 -13.05
C GLU A 172 -11.37 -5.57 -12.26
N ILE A 173 -11.38 -4.23 -12.21
CA ILE A 173 -12.48 -3.44 -11.64
C ILE A 173 -13.78 -3.64 -12.39
N SER A 174 -13.76 -3.62 -13.73
CA SER A 174 -14.94 -3.87 -14.56
C SER A 174 -15.52 -5.26 -14.31
N LEU A 175 -14.68 -6.28 -14.13
CA LEU A 175 -15.13 -7.62 -13.75
C LEU A 175 -15.79 -7.64 -12.37
N LEU A 176 -15.24 -6.90 -11.40
CA LEU A 176 -15.81 -6.82 -10.06
C LEU A 176 -17.14 -6.05 -10.02
N LYS A 177 -17.27 -4.99 -10.81
CA LYS A 177 -18.53 -4.25 -11.01
C LYS A 177 -19.68 -5.12 -11.51
N LYS A 178 -19.41 -6.19 -12.27
CA LYS A 178 -20.44 -7.15 -12.70
C LYS A 178 -20.99 -8.00 -11.56
N LYS A 179 -20.32 -8.03 -10.40
CA LYS A 179 -20.70 -8.83 -9.22
C LYS A 179 -21.26 -7.98 -8.09
N THR A 180 -20.90 -6.71 -8.02
CA THR A 180 -21.36 -5.81 -6.96
C THR A 180 -21.39 -4.36 -7.43
N ASP A 181 -22.37 -3.62 -6.92
CA ASP A 181 -22.52 -2.16 -7.03
C ASP A 181 -22.05 -1.45 -5.75
N ALA A 182 -21.26 -2.13 -4.90
CA ALA A 182 -20.82 -1.61 -3.60
C ALA A 182 -19.81 -0.45 -3.67
N PHE A 183 -19.34 -0.10 -4.85
CA PHE A 183 -18.31 0.91 -5.05
C PHE A 183 -18.47 1.60 -6.41
N GLU A 184 -17.84 2.76 -6.59
CA GLU A 184 -17.62 3.41 -7.88
C GLU A 184 -16.13 3.57 -8.17
N TYR A 185 -15.76 3.80 -9.44
CA TYR A 185 -14.38 4.18 -9.77
C TYR A 185 -14.35 5.43 -10.66
N SER A 186 -13.30 6.23 -10.49
CA SER A 186 -13.09 7.45 -11.25
C SER A 186 -11.64 7.58 -11.68
N LEU A 187 -11.43 8.23 -12.83
CA LEU A 187 -10.10 8.60 -13.32
C LEU A 187 -9.89 10.09 -13.05
N THR A 188 -8.70 10.46 -12.58
CA THR A 188 -8.39 11.84 -12.22
C THR A 188 -6.94 12.16 -12.57
N ASN A 189 -6.62 13.45 -12.61
CA ASN A 189 -5.26 13.94 -12.80
C ASN A 189 -4.74 14.65 -11.52
N LYS A 190 -5.53 14.65 -10.44
CA LYS A 190 -5.23 15.31 -9.16
C LYS A 190 -5.33 14.32 -8.03
N HIS A 191 -4.30 14.28 -7.19
CA HIS A 191 -4.26 13.45 -6.00
C HIS A 191 -3.53 14.12 -4.83
N PRO A 192 -3.94 13.85 -3.58
CA PRO A 192 -3.33 14.44 -2.38
C PRO A 192 -2.08 13.65 -1.96
N ILE A 193 -1.22 13.29 -2.90
CA ILE A 193 0.06 12.64 -2.62
C ILE A 193 1.21 13.61 -2.81
N VAL A 194 2.27 13.43 -2.02
CA VAL A 194 3.54 14.13 -2.27
C VAL A 194 4.26 13.48 -3.45
N ASP A 195 5.16 14.24 -4.08
CA ASP A 195 6.08 13.66 -5.05
C ASP A 195 6.92 12.55 -4.42
N THR A 196 6.84 11.38 -5.02
CA THR A 196 7.62 10.20 -4.63
C THR A 196 8.83 10.07 -5.53
N LYS A 197 9.80 9.24 -5.15
CA LYS A 197 10.87 8.84 -6.07
C LYS A 197 10.35 8.34 -7.42
N TYR A 198 9.19 7.67 -7.45
CA TYR A 198 8.62 7.11 -8.67
C TYR A 198 7.93 8.18 -9.53
N SER A 199 7.16 9.12 -8.94
CA SER A 199 6.59 10.24 -9.70
C SER A 199 7.68 11.10 -10.33
N ASN A 200 8.72 11.44 -9.55
CA ASN A 200 9.87 12.19 -10.02
C ASN A 200 10.61 11.48 -11.17
N LYS A 201 10.76 10.15 -11.07
CA LYS A 201 11.35 9.35 -12.14
C LYS A 201 10.50 9.35 -13.41
N ALA A 202 9.18 9.18 -13.28
CA ALA A 202 8.26 9.20 -14.41
C ALA A 202 8.29 10.57 -15.12
N ASN A 203 8.22 11.66 -14.36
CA ASN A 203 8.33 13.03 -14.86
C ASN A 203 9.65 13.26 -15.62
N LYS A 204 10.78 12.84 -15.04
CA LYS A 204 12.09 12.94 -15.70
C LYS A 204 12.15 12.16 -17.01
N LEU A 205 11.45 11.03 -17.09
CA LEU A 205 11.35 10.19 -18.29
C LEU A 205 10.22 10.63 -19.23
N LYS A 206 9.52 11.73 -18.93
CA LYS A 206 8.34 12.22 -19.67
C LYS A 206 7.28 11.14 -19.89
N LYS A 207 7.09 10.30 -18.88
CA LYS A 207 6.02 9.30 -18.87
C LYS A 207 4.74 9.89 -18.31
N ASP A 208 3.61 9.44 -18.85
CA ASP A 208 2.31 9.68 -18.25
C ASP A 208 2.21 8.96 -16.89
N ILE A 209 1.49 9.60 -15.97
CA ILE A 209 1.10 9.01 -14.69
C ILE A 209 -0.42 8.87 -14.70
N TYR A 210 -0.90 7.66 -14.46
CA TYR A 210 -2.31 7.33 -14.44
C TYR A 210 -2.80 7.24 -13.00
N PHE A 211 -3.96 7.83 -12.74
CA PHE A 211 -4.58 7.81 -11.42
C PHE A 211 -5.99 7.23 -11.50
N LEU A 212 -6.33 6.43 -10.51
CA LEU A 212 -7.63 5.80 -10.36
C LEU A 212 -8.05 5.82 -8.91
N ASN A 213 -9.29 6.23 -8.67
CA ASN A 213 -9.96 6.09 -7.39
C ASN A 213 -10.98 4.98 -7.45
N LEU A 214 -11.08 4.24 -6.34
CA LEU A 214 -12.15 3.29 -6.09
C LEU A 214 -12.81 3.69 -4.77
N ASP A 215 -14.03 4.20 -4.85
CA ASP A 215 -14.80 4.76 -3.75
C ASP A 215 -15.84 3.76 -3.26
N LYS A 216 -15.73 3.28 -2.01
CA LYS A 216 -16.69 2.34 -1.43
C LYS A 216 -17.97 3.07 -1.03
N LEU A 217 -19.10 2.66 -1.60
CA LEU A 217 -20.41 3.26 -1.37
C LEU A 217 -21.25 2.53 -0.32
N LYS A 218 -21.09 1.21 -0.21
CA LYS A 218 -21.81 0.36 0.75
C LYS A 218 -21.01 -0.90 1.08
N ASN A 219 -21.49 -1.69 2.03
CA ASN A 219 -20.88 -2.98 2.34
C ASN A 219 -20.97 -3.92 1.13
N VAL A 220 -19.91 -4.70 0.93
CA VAL A 220 -19.92 -5.83 -0.01
C VAL A 220 -20.62 -6.98 0.70
N ALA A 221 -21.62 -7.57 0.06
CA ALA A 221 -22.32 -8.75 0.56
C ALA A 221 -21.41 -10.00 0.60
#